data_AF-A0A388PVW0-F1
#
_entry.id   AF-A0A388PVW0-F1
#
_cell.length_a   1.000
_cell.length_b   1.000
_cell.length_c   1.000
_cell.angle_alpha   90.00
_cell.angle_beta   90.00
_cell.angle_gamma   90.00
#
_symmetry.space_group_name_H-M   'P 1'
#
loop_
_entity.id
_entity.type
_entity.pdbx_description
1 polymer ?
#
loop_
_entity_poly.entity_id
_entity_poly.type
_entity_poly.pdbx_seq_one_letter_code
_entity_poly.pdbx_strand_id
1 'polypeptide(L)' 'MKFAKINNELTVSDQITIEDLKEIQAQGYKTIFVIALTRNPKDN' A
#
# COMPACT_ATOMS: atom_id res chain seq x y z
N MET A 1 0.04 12.43 0.04
CA MET A 1 0.01 11.90 -1.34
C MET A 1 -0.44 10.46 -1.25
N LYS A 2 -1.41 10.00 -2.06
CA LYS A 2 -1.97 8.64 -1.91
C LYS A 2 -1.01 7.55 -2.38
N PHE A 3 -0.23 7.84 -3.43
CA PHE A 3 0.79 6.93 -3.95
C PHE A 3 2.04 7.75 -4.27
N ALA A 4 3.20 7.29 -3.80
CA ALA A 4 4.49 7.86 -4.11
C ALA A 4 5.31 6.84 -4.91
N LYS A 5 5.68 7.20 -6.14
CA LYS A 5 6.51 6.37 -7.01
C LYS A 5 7.96 6.45 -6.54
N ILE A 6 8.55 5.33 -6.15
CA ILE A 6 9.97 5.23 -5.78
C ILE A 6 10.82 5.03 -7.03
N ASN A 7 10.38 4.15 -7.94
CA ASN A 7 10.99 3.91 -9.23
C ASN A 7 9.95 3.36 -10.22
N ASN A 8 10.37 2.88 -11.40
CA ASN A 8 9.44 2.37 -12.42
C ASN A 8 8.65 1.11 -12.02
N GLU A 9 9.08 0.40 -10.98
CA GLU A 9 8.52 -0.88 -10.55
C GLU A 9 7.95 -0.84 -9.13
N LEU A 10 8.30 0.17 -8.33
CA LEU A 10 7.91 0.29 -6.93
C LEU A 10 7.19 1.61 -6.65
N THR A 11 5.99 1.46 -6.11
CA THR A 11 5.15 2.54 -5.60
C THR A 11 4.76 2.23 -4.16
N VAL A 12 4.81 3.23 -3.29
CA VAL A 12 4.46 3.12 -1.88
C VAL A 12 3.24 3.96 -1.56
N SER A 13 2.46 3.52 -0.57
CA SER A 13 1.30 4.24 -0.03
C SER A 13 1.25 4.03 1.48
N ASP A 14 0.84 5.07 2.21
CA ASP A 14 0.60 5.00 3.65
C ASP A 14 -0.65 4.15 3.97
N GLN A 15 -1.65 4.15 3.08
CA GLN A 15 -2.91 3.40 3.24
C GLN A 15 -3.47 2.98 1.88
N ILE A 16 -3.86 1.71 1.77
CA ILE A 16 -4.53 1.15 0.59
C ILE A 16 -5.97 0.81 1.00
N THR A 17 -6.96 1.38 0.31
CA THR A 17 -8.38 1.00 0.49
C THR A 17 -8.81 -0.07 -0.51
N ILE A 18 -10.03 -0.60 -0.37
CA ILE A 18 -10.56 -1.60 -1.30
C ILE A 18 -10.76 -1.00 -2.70
N GLU A 19 -11.16 0.26 -2.78
CA GLU A 19 -11.36 1.00 -4.03
C GLU A 19 -10.06 1.12 -4.82
N ASP A 20 -8.94 1.32 -4.10
CA ASP A 20 -7.60 1.41 -4.70
C ASP A 20 -7.18 0.12 -5.39
N LEU A 21 -7.67 -1.04 -4.96
CA LEU A 21 -7.29 -2.31 -5.56
C LEU A 21 -7.69 -2.38 -7.03
N LYS A 22 -8.80 -1.74 -7.43
CA LYS A 22 -9.22 -1.67 -8.83
C LYS A 22 -8.24 -0.84 -9.67
N GLU A 23 -7.78 0.28 -9.13
CA GLU A 23 -6.81 1.15 -9.81
C GLU A 23 -5.43 0.50 -9.88
N ILE A 24 -4.99 -0.16 -8.81
CA ILE A 24 -3.73 -0.90 -8.75
C ILE A 24 -3.73 -2.05 -9.76
N GLN A 25 -4.85 -2.78 -9.88
CA GLN A 25 -5.00 -3.83 -10.88
C GLN A 25 -4.96 -3.26 -12.30
N ALA A 26 -5.65 -2.15 -12.57
CA ALA A 26 -5.66 -1.50 -13.89
C ALA A 26 -4.27 -0.98 -14.31
N GLN A 27 -3.44 -0.59 -13.34
CA GLN A 27 -2.06 -0.14 -13.56
C GLN A 27 -1.07 -1.31 -13.79
N GLY A 28 -1.52 -2.56 -13.67
CA GLY A 28 -0.70 -3.74 -13.98
C GLY A 28 0.25 -4.18 -12.87
N TYR A 29 0.09 -3.67 -11.64
CA TYR A 29 0.83 -4.19 -10.49
C TYR A 29 0.42 -5.65 -10.23
N LYS A 30 1.42 -6.53 -10.13
CA LYS A 30 1.19 -7.97 -9.90
C LYS A 30 1.21 -8.36 -8.42
N THR A 31 1.82 -7.54 -7.57
CA THR A 31 2.08 -7.86 -6.17
C THR A 31 1.88 -6.62 -5.31
N ILE A 32 1.21 -6.80 -4.18
CA ILE A 32 1.00 -5.78 -3.16
C ILE A 32 1.59 -6.31 -1.86
N PHE A 33 2.51 -5.56 -1.25
CA PHE A 33 3.03 -5.84 0.09
C PHE A 33 2.39 -4.87 1.08
N VAL A 34 1.71 -5.40 2.10
CA VAL A 34 1.06 -4.59 3.15
C VAL A 34 1.82 -4.77 4.45
N ILE A 35 2.36 -3.67 4.98
CA ILE A 35 2.99 -3.63 6.31
C ILE A 35 1.98 -3.04 7.29
N ALA A 36 1.30 -3.89 8.05
CA ALA A 36 0.42 -3.45 9.12
C ALA A 36 1.22 -3.39 10.44
N LEU A 37 1.52 -2.18 10.91
CA LEU A 37 2.08 -1.99 12.25
C LEU A 37 0.95 -2.11 13.28
N THR A 38 0.86 -3.24 13.95
CA THR A 38 -0.04 -3.39 15.10
C THR A 38 0.66 -2.85 16.34
N ARG A 39 0.04 -1.93 17.08
CA ARG A 39 0.47 -1.62 18.45
C ARG A 39 0.32 -2.88 19.30
N ASN A 40 1.33 -3.19 20.11
CA ASN A 40 1.18 -4.21 21.13
C ASN A 40 0.19 -3.66 22.17
N PRO A 41 -0.90 -4.38 22.50
CA PRO A 41 -1.89 -3.91 23.47
C PRO A 41 -1.35 -3.69 24.89
N LYS A 42 -0.08 -4.06 25.16
CA LYS A 42 0.63 -3.79 26.42
C LYS A 42 1.47 -2.50 26.41
N ASP A 43 1.64 -1.87 25.25
CA ASP A 43 2.34 -0.60 25.12
C ASP A 43 1.31 0.51 25.40
N ASN A 44 1.08 0.78 26.69
CA ASN A 44 0.27 1.91 27.18
C ASN A 44 0.97 3.24 26.88
#